data_AF-A0A7X0SMJ5-F1
#
_entry.id   AF-A0A7X0SMJ5-F1
#
_cell.length_a   1.000
_cell.length_b   1.000
_cell.length_c   1.000
_cell.angle_alpha   90.00
_cell.angle_beta   90.00
_cell.angle_gamma   90.00
#
_symmetry.space_group_name_H-M   'P 1'
#
loop_
_entity.id
_entity.type
_entity.pdbx_description
1 polymer ?
#
loop_
_entity_poly.entity_id
_entity_poly.type
_entity_poly.pdbx_seq_one_letter_code
_entity_poly.pdbx_strand_id
1 'polypeptide(L)'
;MNSGRFTAVGSIKINTVSASSVVQFGDTCDSVRLFDRVLAIQRAIANFERDELSFESYPLFFLPSPVPVTPPPVQYRSEAPKGRILVGPVRVNGVSNSCFIRAGNGGGPHIAESRIVNIRHFNDRYALSGTSAGLQASSGEPG
;
A
#
# COMPACT_ATOMS: atom_id res chain seq x y z
N MET A 1 31.18 -30.65 17.14
CA MET A 1 30.98 -29.53 16.20
C MET A 1 29.57 -28.98 16.41
N ASN A 2 29.44 -27.75 16.93
CA ASN A 2 28.14 -27.10 16.98
C ASN A 2 27.70 -26.82 15.54
N SER A 3 26.76 -27.62 15.04
CA SER A 3 26.13 -27.39 13.74
C SER A 3 25.34 -26.10 13.83
N GLY A 4 25.91 -25.00 13.33
CA GLY A 4 25.21 -23.73 13.25
C GLY A 4 23.86 -23.89 12.54
N ARG A 5 22.84 -23.18 13.01
CA ARG A 5 21.57 -23.07 12.28
C ARG A 5 21.82 -22.31 10.98
N PHE A 6 21.29 -22.80 9.86
CA PHE A 6 21.37 -22.09 8.59
C PHE A 6 20.08 -22.23 7.79
N THR A 7 19.78 -21.17 7.04
CA THR A 7 18.67 -21.14 6.10
C THR A 7 19.22 -21.18 4.68
N ALA A 8 18.72 -22.09 3.86
CA ALA A 8 19.08 -22.17 2.44
C ALA A 8 17.82 -22.00 1.59
N VAL A 9 17.86 -21.03 0.69
CA VAL A 9 16.80 -20.75 -0.28
C VAL A 9 17.27 -21.26 -1.63
N GLY A 10 16.51 -22.18 -2.23
CA GLY A 10 16.91 -22.84 -3.48
C GLY A 10 17.07 -21.86 -4.64
N SER A 11 16.10 -20.97 -4.83
CA SER A 11 16.22 -19.83 -5.74
C SER A 11 15.21 -18.77 -5.37
N ILE A 12 15.54 -17.50 -5.52
CA ILE A 12 14.57 -16.42 -5.37
C ILE A 12 14.58 -15.52 -6.60
N LYS A 13 13.40 -15.32 -7.19
CA LYS A 13 13.20 -14.36 -8.28
C LYS A 13 12.19 -13.31 -7.83
N ILE A 14 12.63 -12.07 -7.75
CA ILE A 14 11.79 -10.93 -7.42
C ILE A 14 11.91 -9.95 -8.58
N ASN A 15 10.79 -9.63 -9.23
CA ASN A 15 10.84 -8.69 -10.35
C ASN A 15 10.93 -7.24 -9.89
N THR A 16 10.24 -6.88 -8.79
CA THR A 16 10.24 -5.50 -8.26
C THR A 16 10.17 -5.46 -6.73
N VAL A 17 10.86 -4.48 -6.14
CA VAL A 17 10.76 -4.12 -4.71
C VAL A 17 10.67 -2.60 -4.62
N SER A 18 9.63 -2.05 -4.00
CA SER A 18 9.34 -0.60 -3.99
C SER A 18 8.58 -0.15 -2.74
N ALA A 19 8.41 1.17 -2.56
CA ALA A 19 7.57 1.80 -1.53
C ALA A 19 7.75 1.18 -0.12
N SER A 20 8.88 1.48 0.52
CA SER A 20 9.20 1.04 1.88
C SER A 20 9.12 -0.48 2.09
N SER A 21 9.45 -1.26 1.06
CA SER A 21 9.47 -2.72 1.13
C SER A 21 10.87 -3.27 1.35
N VAL A 22 10.94 -4.39 2.06
CA VAL A 22 12.21 -5.02 2.45
C VAL A 22 12.22 -6.48 2.04
N VAL A 23 13.33 -6.91 1.45
CA VAL A 23 13.65 -8.33 1.23
C VAL A 23 14.90 -8.65 2.03
N GLN A 24 14.79 -9.62 2.93
CA GLN A 24 15.86 -9.96 3.86
C GLN A 24 16.17 -11.46 3.88
N PHE A 25 17.46 -11.78 3.90
CA PHE A 25 17.95 -13.13 4.10
C PHE A 25 18.82 -13.18 5.35
N GLY A 26 18.67 -14.24 6.13
CA GLY A 26 19.43 -14.46 7.35
C GLY A 26 18.66 -14.13 8.63
N ASP A 27 19.38 -14.21 9.74
CA ASP A 27 18.81 -14.14 11.07
C ASP A 27 18.83 -12.70 11.60
N THR A 28 17.76 -12.30 12.29
CA THR A 28 17.59 -10.97 12.90
C THR A 28 17.10 -11.15 14.33
N CYS A 29 17.67 -10.36 15.23
CA CYS A 29 17.23 -10.31 16.64
C CYS A 29 16.19 -9.22 16.89
N ASP A 30 16.18 -8.17 16.07
CA ASP A 30 15.41 -6.94 16.26
C ASP A 30 14.11 -6.88 15.46
N SER A 31 13.22 -5.95 15.86
CA SER A 31 11.93 -5.69 15.24
C SER A 31 12.02 -4.99 13.87
N VAL A 32 11.34 -5.49 12.82
CA VAL A 32 11.20 -4.80 11.53
C VAL A 32 9.83 -4.15 11.42
N ARG A 33 9.74 -2.82 11.47
CA ARG A 33 8.46 -2.13 11.32
C ARG A 33 8.38 -1.30 10.04
N LEU A 34 7.37 -1.46 9.19
CA LEU A 34 7.24 -0.80 7.89
C LEU A 34 5.91 -0.04 7.79
N PHE A 35 5.87 1.29 7.79
CA PHE A 35 4.60 2.03 7.65
C PHE A 35 4.62 2.86 6.35
N ASP A 36 3.53 3.03 5.61
CA ASP A 36 3.52 3.78 4.34
C ASP A 36 2.19 4.49 4.05
N ARG A 37 2.04 5.76 4.46
CA ARG A 37 0.82 6.54 4.26
C ARG A 37 0.97 7.52 3.08
N VAL A 38 0.07 7.56 2.10
CA VAL A 38 0.29 8.35 0.86
C VAL A 38 -0.98 9.05 0.43
N LEU A 39 -1.07 10.38 0.36
CA LEU A 39 -2.20 11.10 -0.27
C LEU A 39 -1.82 11.57 -1.67
N ALA A 40 -2.70 11.55 -2.67
CA ALA A 40 -2.42 12.12 -3.99
C ALA A 40 -3.67 12.80 -4.53
N ILE A 41 -3.52 13.91 -5.26
CA ILE A 41 -4.59 14.71 -5.88
C ILE A 41 -4.06 15.31 -7.19
N GLN A 42 -4.82 15.26 -8.28
CA GLN A 42 -4.44 15.83 -9.58
C GLN A 42 -5.62 16.60 -10.16
N ARG A 43 -5.39 17.71 -10.88
CA ARG A 43 -6.43 18.50 -11.57
C ARG A 43 -5.88 19.16 -12.84
N ALA A 44 -6.72 19.40 -13.86
CA ALA A 44 -6.38 20.26 -15.01
C ALA A 44 -6.46 21.75 -14.68
N ILE A 45 -7.39 22.16 -13.81
CA ILE A 45 -7.50 23.52 -13.26
C ILE A 45 -7.50 23.42 -11.73
N ALA A 46 -6.61 24.17 -11.10
CA ALA A 46 -6.39 24.14 -9.66
C ALA A 46 -7.48 24.93 -8.91
N ASN A 47 -8.60 24.28 -8.61
CA ASN A 47 -9.55 24.78 -7.61
C ASN A 47 -9.44 23.88 -6.39
N PHE A 48 -9.00 24.42 -5.26
CA PHE A 48 -8.89 23.68 -4.00
C PHE A 48 -10.08 24.05 -3.13
N GLU A 49 -10.80 23.06 -2.58
CA GLU A 49 -11.80 23.33 -1.55
C GLU A 49 -11.20 23.05 -0.17
N ARG A 50 -11.10 24.07 0.68
CA ARG A 50 -10.71 23.93 2.12
C ARG A 50 -9.44 23.06 2.33
N ASP A 51 -9.39 22.23 3.40
CA ASP A 51 -8.22 21.46 3.88
C ASP A 51 -8.03 20.08 3.20
N GLU A 52 -8.36 19.95 1.92
CA GLU A 52 -8.32 18.67 1.17
C GLU A 52 -6.94 17.97 1.12
N LEU A 53 -5.86 18.69 1.38
CA LEU A 53 -4.48 18.20 1.39
C LEU A 53 -4.01 17.70 2.77
N SER A 54 -4.85 17.82 3.81
CA SER A 54 -4.51 17.34 5.15
C SER A 54 -4.88 15.87 5.32
N PHE A 55 -4.02 15.11 6.00
CA PHE A 55 -4.31 13.73 6.41
C PHE A 55 -5.45 13.67 7.43
N GLU A 56 -5.65 14.71 8.23
CA GLU A 56 -6.73 14.78 9.23
C GLU A 56 -8.11 14.89 8.59
N SER A 57 -8.16 15.35 7.33
CA SER A 57 -9.36 15.43 6.52
C SER A 57 -9.89 14.05 6.09
N TYR A 58 -9.11 12.97 6.29
CA TYR A 58 -9.50 11.61 5.92
C TYR A 58 -9.42 10.66 7.12
N PRO A 59 -10.54 10.02 7.51
CA PRO A 59 -10.59 9.04 8.60
C PRO A 59 -9.59 7.89 8.51
N LEU A 60 -9.15 7.56 7.28
CA LEU A 60 -8.15 6.53 7.02
C LEU A 60 -6.84 6.75 7.80
N PHE A 61 -6.43 8.00 8.03
CA PHE A 61 -5.15 8.28 8.68
C PHE A 61 -5.19 8.25 10.21
N PHE A 62 -6.38 8.23 10.82
CA PHE A 62 -6.54 8.20 12.27
C PHE A 62 -7.35 7.01 12.80
N LEU A 63 -7.90 6.17 11.93
CA LEU A 63 -8.51 4.91 12.34
C LEU A 63 -7.43 3.99 12.98
N PRO A 64 -7.71 3.38 14.14
CA PRO A 64 -6.79 2.41 14.73
C PRO A 64 -6.69 1.16 13.85
N SER A 65 -5.47 0.63 13.74
CA SER A 65 -5.23 -0.63 13.02
C SER A 65 -6.01 -1.77 13.70
N PRO A 66 -6.70 -2.64 12.95
CA PRO A 66 -7.45 -3.75 13.52
C PRO A 66 -6.49 -4.72 14.22
N VAL A 67 -6.65 -4.85 15.54
CA VAL A 67 -5.90 -5.84 16.34
C VAL A 67 -6.78 -7.09 16.48
N PRO A 68 -6.26 -8.29 16.15
CA PRO A 68 -6.97 -9.53 16.44
C PRO A 68 -7.30 -9.62 17.94
N VAL A 69 -8.59 -9.67 18.27
CA VAL A 69 -9.09 -9.54 19.66
C VAL A 69 -8.75 -10.76 20.52
N THR A 70 -8.41 -11.90 19.90
CA THR A 70 -8.06 -13.11 20.65
C THR A 70 -7.04 -13.92 19.84
N PRO A 71 -5.92 -14.37 20.45
CA PRO A 71 -5.09 -15.37 19.82
C PRO A 71 -5.96 -16.60 19.53
N PRO A 72 -5.86 -17.22 18.34
CA PRO A 72 -6.60 -18.43 18.06
C PRO A 72 -6.27 -19.45 19.17
N PRO A 73 -7.22 -20.30 19.61
CA PRO A 73 -7.02 -21.24 20.71
C PRO A 73 -6.14 -22.44 20.31
N VAL A 74 -5.11 -22.19 19.50
CA VAL A 74 -4.16 -23.15 18.99
C VAL A 74 -2.76 -22.70 19.39
N GLN A 75 -2.00 -23.61 19.98
CA GLN A 75 -0.58 -23.42 20.22
C GLN A 75 0.17 -23.97 19.01
N TYR A 76 0.93 -23.11 18.34
CA TYR A 76 1.79 -23.50 17.23
C TYR A 76 3.24 -23.51 17.70
N ARG A 77 3.91 -24.66 17.56
CA ARG A 77 5.34 -24.82 17.82
C ARG A 77 6.00 -25.37 16.57
N SER A 78 6.88 -24.56 15.98
CA SER A 78 7.72 -24.99 14.86
C SER A 78 9.12 -25.28 15.37
N GLU A 79 9.61 -26.48 15.12
CA GLU A 79 10.97 -26.87 15.46
C GLU A 79 11.72 -27.29 14.19
N ALA A 80 12.99 -26.93 14.11
CA ALA A 80 13.91 -27.41 13.08
C ALA A 80 14.99 -28.29 13.76
N PRO A 81 14.72 -29.59 13.98
CA PRO A 81 15.57 -30.47 14.80
C PRO A 81 17.00 -30.60 14.29
N LYS A 82 17.22 -30.34 12.99
CA LYS A 82 18.53 -30.45 12.32
C LYS A 82 19.18 -29.09 12.01
N GLY A 83 18.63 -27.99 12.51
CA GLY A 83 19.16 -26.64 12.30
C GLY A 83 19.12 -26.12 10.86
N ARG A 84 18.46 -26.84 9.93
CA ARG A 84 18.35 -26.47 8.52
C ARG A 84 16.95 -26.03 8.19
N ILE A 85 16.79 -24.80 7.72
CA ILE A 85 15.55 -24.30 7.12
C ILE A 85 15.77 -24.29 5.62
N LEU A 86 15.08 -25.18 4.89
CA LEU A 86 15.18 -25.28 3.44
C LEU A 86 13.93 -24.67 2.81
N VAL A 87 14.11 -23.59 2.07
CA VAL A 87 13.06 -22.94 1.31
C VAL A 87 13.24 -23.32 -0.16
N GLY A 88 12.18 -23.84 -0.78
CA GLY A 88 12.18 -24.14 -2.21
C GLY A 88 12.31 -22.89 -3.08
N PRO A 89 12.23 -23.03 -4.41
CA PRO A 89 12.16 -21.89 -5.32
C PRO A 89 11.02 -20.93 -4.98
N VAL A 90 11.33 -19.65 -4.77
CA VAL A 90 10.36 -18.59 -4.50
C VAL A 90 10.35 -17.62 -5.69
N ARG A 91 9.17 -17.34 -6.22
CA ARG A 91 8.97 -16.34 -7.28
C ARG A 91 7.96 -15.29 -6.81
N VAL A 92 8.37 -14.03 -6.88
CA VAL A 92 7.60 -12.87 -6.45
C VAL A 92 7.54 -11.86 -7.59
N ASN A 93 6.34 -11.48 -7.98
CA ASN A 93 6.14 -10.50 -9.06
C ASN A 93 6.43 -9.07 -8.60
N GLY A 94 6.18 -8.74 -7.33
CA GLY A 94 6.50 -7.44 -6.78
C GLY A 94 6.28 -7.39 -5.27
N VAL A 95 7.06 -6.54 -4.61
CA VAL A 95 7.00 -6.29 -3.16
C VAL A 95 6.87 -4.77 -2.99
N SER A 96 5.69 -4.28 -2.60
CA SER A 96 5.44 -2.83 -2.51
C SER A 96 4.63 -2.44 -1.27
N ASN A 97 4.72 -1.17 -0.87
CA ASN A 97 3.90 -0.52 0.15
C ASN A 97 4.00 -1.19 1.52
N SER A 98 5.15 -1.01 2.16
CA SER A 98 5.45 -1.61 3.47
C SER A 98 5.40 -3.14 3.47
N CYS A 99 5.79 -3.79 2.36
CA CYS A 99 5.78 -5.24 2.27
C CYS A 99 7.14 -5.83 2.69
N PHE A 100 7.11 -6.95 3.42
CA PHE A 100 8.30 -7.58 3.97
C PHE A 100 8.42 -9.04 3.55
N ILE A 101 9.53 -9.40 2.92
CA ILE A 101 9.90 -10.79 2.62
C ILE A 101 11.15 -11.15 3.41
N ARG A 102 11.09 -12.24 4.18
CA ARG A 102 12.26 -12.78 4.89
C ARG A 102 12.42 -14.27 4.67
N ALA A 103 13.67 -14.72 4.51
CA ALA A 103 14.06 -16.11 4.73
C ALA A 103 15.20 -16.19 5.75
N GLY A 104 14.89 -16.71 6.94
CA GLY A 104 15.81 -16.80 8.09
C GLY A 104 15.06 -16.66 9.40
N ASN A 105 15.76 -16.66 10.52
CA ASN A 105 15.16 -16.43 11.83
C ASN A 105 14.83 -14.95 12.01
N GLY A 106 13.57 -14.63 12.25
CA GLY A 106 13.14 -13.24 12.30
C GLY A 106 13.26 -12.55 13.65
N GLY A 107 13.28 -13.28 14.76
CA GLY A 107 13.09 -12.66 16.09
C GLY A 107 11.73 -11.94 16.23
N GLY A 108 11.55 -11.24 17.35
CA GLY A 108 10.34 -10.46 17.66
C GLY A 108 10.24 -9.13 16.90
N PRO A 109 9.22 -8.32 17.22
CA PRO A 109 8.03 -8.06 16.40
C PRO A 109 8.31 -7.39 15.05
N HIS A 110 7.66 -7.82 13.97
CA HIS A 110 7.74 -7.14 12.67
C HIS A 110 6.39 -6.47 12.34
N ILE A 111 6.29 -5.13 12.28
CA ILE A 111 5.01 -4.38 12.24
C ILE A 111 4.89 -3.56 10.97
N ALA A 112 3.99 -3.87 10.04
CA ALA A 112 3.83 -3.08 8.82
C ALA A 112 2.44 -2.41 8.65
N GLU A 113 2.33 -1.17 8.17
CA GLU A 113 1.06 -0.44 7.93
C GLU A 113 1.17 0.60 6.81
N SER A 114 0.53 0.37 5.67
CA SER A 114 0.43 1.37 4.60
C SER A 114 -0.98 2.03 4.55
N ARG A 115 -1.13 3.37 4.40
CA ARG A 115 -2.42 4.12 4.33
C ARG A 115 -2.46 5.13 3.17
N ILE A 116 -3.05 4.80 2.02
CA ILE A 116 -2.88 5.59 0.78
C ILE A 116 -4.22 6.22 0.27
N VAL A 117 -4.31 7.53 0.07
CA VAL A 117 -5.25 8.31 -0.76
C VAL A 117 -4.62 8.71 -2.10
N ASN A 118 -5.40 8.76 -3.18
CA ASN A 118 -4.97 9.19 -4.52
C ASN A 118 -6.18 9.74 -5.33
N ILE A 119 -6.09 10.93 -5.93
CA ILE A 119 -7.18 11.74 -6.48
C ILE A 119 -6.69 12.34 -7.81
N ARG A 120 -7.56 12.47 -8.83
CA ARG A 120 -7.25 13.06 -10.14
C ARG A 120 -8.48 13.68 -10.81
N HIS A 121 -8.38 14.86 -11.42
CA HIS A 121 -9.42 15.56 -12.20
C HIS A 121 -8.85 16.01 -13.56
N PHE A 122 -9.54 15.65 -14.63
CA PHE A 122 -9.19 16.02 -15.99
C PHE A 122 -10.38 16.78 -16.56
N ASN A 123 -10.22 18.07 -16.79
CA ASN A 123 -11.23 18.90 -17.42
C ASN A 123 -10.80 19.14 -18.87
N ASP A 124 -10.87 18.11 -19.71
CA ASP A 124 -10.78 18.31 -21.14
C ASP A 124 -12.15 18.67 -21.70
N ARG A 125 -12.20 19.94 -22.09
CA ARG A 125 -13.30 20.62 -22.74
C ARG A 125 -13.56 19.97 -24.10
N TYR A 126 -14.56 19.11 -24.18
CA TYR A 126 -15.33 18.93 -25.43
C TYR A 126 -16.82 19.15 -25.17
N ALA A 127 -17.14 20.41 -24.87
CA ALA A 127 -18.43 20.99 -25.24
C ALA A 127 -18.18 22.30 -26.01
N LEU A 128 -17.36 22.20 -27.07
CA LEU A 128 -17.43 23.13 -28.19
C LEU A 128 -17.89 22.32 -29.41
N SER A 129 -19.20 22.15 -29.55
CA SER A 129 -19.90 22.33 -30.84
C SER A 129 -21.37 21.90 -30.70
N GLY A 130 -22.26 22.87 -30.95
CA GLY A 130 -23.65 22.62 -31.31
C GLY A 130 -24.64 22.63 -30.16
N THR A 131 -25.14 23.83 -29.80
CA THR A 131 -26.58 24.18 -29.86
C THR A 131 -26.80 25.51 -29.11
N SER A 132 -26.72 26.61 -29.85
CA SER A 132 -27.55 27.79 -29.59
C SER A 132 -27.93 28.43 -30.92
N ALA A 133 -28.50 27.60 -31.80
CA ALA A 133 -29.27 28.07 -32.95
C ALA A 133 -30.76 27.92 -32.61
N GLY A 134 -31.49 29.05 -32.66
CA GLY A 134 -32.94 29.15 -32.50
C GLY A 134 -33.38 29.28 -31.04
N LEU A 135 -34.13 30.29 -30.61
CA LEU A 135 -35.19 30.99 -31.31
C LEU A 135 -35.35 32.39 -30.69
N GLN A 136 -35.32 33.42 -31.54
CA GLN A 136 -35.83 34.75 -31.23
C GLN A 136 -37.32 34.64 -30.88
N ALA A 137 -37.73 35.18 -29.75
CA ALA A 137 -39.12 35.59 -29.54
C ALA A 137 -39.12 37.13 -29.43
N SER A 138 -39.19 37.78 -30.58
CA SER A 138 -39.54 39.20 -30.70
C SER A 138 -41.02 39.32 -31.07
N SER A 139 -41.81 39.92 -30.19
CA SER A 139 -43.00 40.69 -30.56
C SER A 139 -43.42 41.60 -29.40
N GLY A 140 -43.11 42.89 -29.50
CA GLY A 140 -43.84 43.96 -28.79
C GLY A 140 -45.24 44.10 -29.41
N GLU A 141 -46.29 44.35 -28.62
CA GLU A 141 -46.87 45.65 -28.20
C GLU A 141 -48.36 45.64 -28.66
N PRO A 142 -49.26 46.57 -28.27
CA PRO A 142 -49.49 47.25 -26.99
C PRO A 142 -50.96 47.15 -26.52
N GLY A 143 -51.26 47.66 -25.32
CA GLY A 143 -52.61 47.93 -24.81
C GLY A 143 -52.56 48.94 -23.66
#